data_AF-A0A3E4UDF3-F1
#
_entry.id   AF-A0A3E4UDF3-F1
#
_cell.length_a   1.000
_cell.length_b   1.000
_cell.length_c   1.000
_cell.angle_alpha   90.00
_cell.angle_beta   90.00
_cell.angle_gamma   90.00
#
_symmetry.space_group_name_H-M   'P 1'
#
loop_
_entity.id
_entity.type
_entity.pdbx_description
1 polymer ?
#
loop_
_entity_poly.entity_id
_entity_poly.type
_entity_poly.pdbx_seq_one_letter_code
_entity_poly.pdbx_strand_id
1 'polypeptide(L)'
;MEQNHGRNSLLEKELKKGVVKSTAPIGLIITALGLGIVMIVGSYLIKYIRGPLPLNEVYNTEQVKNEYVTLHVQYVLDSFMETYKTRSGIRTKSDTYYLILDEELGAIPVRSSVSRSEELERIMDETWDYLNGVREAPPQGSTITGTMKRMKDEGEKYYQRALDYYELEGGGGNYYLWDGLLDNQTPDSAMMTTALGAVLMCLGLFILSRLLKKGHIESIQSFLDSHPEVTRDYLEADFQSAEKLAGRFWVGRYFTYGAYDKPEILSNEEITRAWYQVRSVGRSSVQELVCLTRDGREHSFSMNQNTANQVISQYQAINPELAKKMGLRDKAVMNGGLEENS
;
A
#
# COMPACT_ATOMS: atom_id res chain seq x y z
N MET A 1 -35.40 34.54 17.91
CA MET A 1 -34.36 33.50 17.82
C MET A 1 -34.17 33.17 16.34
N GLU A 2 -33.53 34.07 15.61
CA GLU A 2 -33.21 33.86 14.20
C GLU A 2 -31.80 33.27 14.12
N GLN A 3 -31.73 32.03 13.64
CA GLN A 3 -30.49 31.40 13.23
C GLN A 3 -29.89 32.23 12.10
N ASN A 4 -28.76 32.88 12.39
CA ASN A 4 -28.01 33.65 11.41
C ASN A 4 -27.25 32.68 10.48
N HIS A 5 -28.00 32.05 9.58
CA HIS A 5 -27.58 30.97 8.69
C HIS A 5 -26.84 31.48 7.43
N GLY A 6 -26.07 32.58 7.54
CA GLY A 6 -25.56 33.30 6.35
C GLY A 6 -24.19 33.97 6.45
N ARG A 7 -23.50 33.97 7.60
CA ARG A 7 -22.15 34.56 7.65
C ARG A 7 -21.10 33.50 7.35
N ASN A 8 -20.44 33.66 6.20
CA ASN A 8 -19.23 32.94 5.82
C ASN A 8 -18.12 33.13 6.88
N SER A 9 -18.15 32.38 7.99
CA SER A 9 -17.11 32.41 9.02
C SER A 9 -15.77 32.05 8.40
N LEU A 10 -14.79 32.95 8.51
CA LEU A 10 -13.43 32.74 8.03
C LEU A 10 -12.77 31.62 8.85
N LEU A 11 -13.02 31.59 10.15
CA LEU A 11 -12.56 30.55 11.06
C LEU A 11 -13.02 29.17 10.59
N GLU A 12 -14.33 28.97 10.42
CA GLU A 12 -14.86 27.67 9.96
C GLU A 12 -14.28 27.24 8.62
N LYS A 13 -14.13 28.18 7.68
CA LYS A 13 -13.55 27.90 6.36
C LYS A 13 -12.10 27.45 6.45
N GLU A 14 -11.28 28.14 7.24
CA GLU A 14 -9.86 27.77 7.39
C GLU A 14 -9.69 26.49 8.21
N LEU A 15 -10.51 26.25 9.24
CA LEU A 15 -10.54 24.98 9.97
C LEU A 15 -10.90 23.81 9.03
N LYS A 16 -11.97 23.95 8.25
CA LYS A 16 -12.40 22.94 7.26
C LYS A 16 -11.32 22.68 6.21
N LYS A 17 -10.73 23.74 5.66
CA LYS A 17 -9.62 23.66 4.69
C LYS A 17 -8.40 22.97 5.29
N GLY A 18 -8.14 23.18 6.58
CA GLY A 18 -7.08 22.52 7.32
C GLY A 18 -7.26 21.01 7.38
N VAL A 19 -8.46 20.56 7.80
CA VAL A 19 -8.87 19.13 7.81
C VAL A 19 -8.73 18.50 6.42
N VAL A 20 -9.21 19.18 5.38
CA VAL A 20 -9.12 18.69 4.00
C VAL A 20 -7.66 18.54 3.58
N LYS A 21 -6.82 19.54 3.83
CA LYS A 21 -5.41 19.50 3.45
C LYS A 21 -4.58 18.47 4.23
N SER A 22 -4.96 18.13 5.45
CA SER A 22 -4.26 17.08 6.23
C SER A 22 -4.70 15.67 5.82
N THR A 23 -5.99 15.48 5.58
CA THR A 23 -6.59 14.14 5.46
C THR A 23 -6.73 13.69 4.00
N ALA A 24 -7.09 14.58 3.08
CA ALA A 24 -7.39 14.22 1.70
C ALA A 24 -6.21 13.61 0.93
N PRO A 25 -4.97 14.16 0.99
CA PRO A 25 -3.84 13.58 0.24
C PRO A 25 -3.54 12.14 0.67
N ILE A 26 -3.55 11.87 1.98
CA ILE A 26 -3.29 10.55 2.54
C ILE A 26 -4.38 9.56 2.10
N GLY A 27 -5.65 9.95 2.27
CA GLY A 27 -6.78 9.13 1.87
C GLY A 27 -6.79 8.82 0.37
N LEU A 28 -6.49 9.82 -0.48
CA LEU A 28 -6.42 9.65 -1.93
C LEU A 28 -5.26 8.74 -2.36
N ILE A 29 -4.06 8.92 -1.80
CA ILE A 29 -2.89 8.08 -2.12
C ILE A 29 -3.17 6.62 -1.77
N ILE A 30 -3.68 6.36 -0.56
CA ILE A 30 -4.00 5.00 -0.11
C ILE A 30 -5.10 4.38 -0.99
N THR A 31 -6.14 5.15 -1.31
CA THR A 31 -7.23 4.69 -2.19
C THR A 31 -6.73 4.37 -3.59
N ALA A 32 -5.92 5.24 -4.18
CA ALA A 32 -5.35 5.06 -5.51
C ALA A 32 -4.41 3.86 -5.57
N LEU A 33 -3.59 3.64 -4.53
CA LEU A 33 -2.74 2.46 -4.40
C LEU A 33 -3.58 1.17 -4.34
N GLY A 34 -4.60 1.14 -3.48
CA GLY A 34 -5.51 0.00 -3.36
C GLY A 34 -6.24 -0.31 -4.68
N LEU A 35 -6.74 0.73 -5.35
CA LEU A 35 -7.39 0.62 -6.66
C LEU A 35 -6.43 0.10 -7.73
N GLY A 36 -5.19 0.60 -7.77
CA GLY A 36 -4.17 0.14 -8.72
C GLY A 36 -3.86 -1.35 -8.58
N ILE A 37 -3.72 -1.83 -7.34
CA ILE A 37 -3.49 -3.26 -7.05
C ILE A 37 -4.68 -4.10 -7.53
N VAL A 38 -5.91 -3.70 -7.17
CA VAL A 38 -7.13 -4.42 -7.56
C VAL A 38 -7.31 -4.43 -9.07
N MET A 39 -7.04 -3.33 -9.78
CA MET A 39 -7.17 -3.27 -11.23
C MET A 39 -6.14 -4.15 -11.95
N ILE A 40 -4.87 -4.09 -11.53
CA ILE A 40 -3.80 -4.86 -12.17
C ILE A 40 -4.01 -6.36 -11.91
N VAL A 41 -4.13 -6.77 -10.65
CA VAL A 41 -4.21 -8.20 -10.30
C VAL A 41 -5.61 -8.76 -10.55
N GLY A 42 -6.65 -7.99 -10.24
CA GLY A 42 -8.04 -8.41 -10.43
C GLY A 42 -8.38 -8.71 -11.89
N SER A 43 -7.73 -8.03 -12.85
CA SER A 43 -7.90 -8.33 -14.28
C SER A 43 -7.53 -9.79 -14.62
N TYR A 44 -6.49 -10.33 -13.98
CA TYR A 44 -6.10 -11.74 -14.15
C TYR A 44 -7.02 -12.68 -13.37
N LEU A 45 -7.45 -12.30 -12.16
CA LEU A 45 -8.41 -13.10 -11.38
C LEU A 45 -9.73 -13.31 -12.11
N ILE A 46 -10.17 -12.37 -12.95
CA ILE A 46 -11.35 -12.57 -13.81
C ILE A 46 -11.16 -13.78 -14.72
N LYS A 47 -9.96 -14.00 -15.28
CA LYS A 47 -9.66 -15.19 -16.09
C LYS A 47 -9.72 -16.47 -15.27
N TYR A 48 -9.20 -16.43 -14.05
CA TYR A 48 -9.27 -17.56 -13.11
C TYR A 48 -10.73 -17.90 -12.73
N ILE A 49 -11.55 -16.89 -12.42
CA ILE A 49 -12.97 -17.07 -12.06
C ILE A 49 -13.79 -17.57 -13.26
N ARG A 50 -13.48 -17.10 -14.48
CA ARG A 50 -14.11 -17.59 -15.71
C ARG A 50 -13.78 -19.06 -15.98
N GLY A 51 -12.66 -19.54 -15.45
CA GLY A 51 -12.11 -20.86 -15.75
C GLY A 51 -11.09 -20.80 -16.89
N PRO A 52 -10.13 -21.74 -16.91
CA PRO A 52 -9.11 -21.80 -17.96
C PRO A 52 -9.75 -22.19 -19.30
N LEU A 53 -9.22 -21.60 -20.38
CA LEU A 53 -9.58 -22.01 -21.74
C LEU A 53 -8.81 -23.28 -22.12
N PRO A 54 -9.42 -24.24 -22.84
CA PRO A 54 -8.66 -25.31 -23.48
C PRO A 54 -7.57 -24.73 -24.39
N LEU A 55 -6.33 -25.22 -24.26
CA LEU A 55 -5.21 -24.65 -25.02
C LEU A 55 -5.43 -24.71 -26.54
N ASN A 56 -6.07 -25.78 -27.03
CA ASN A 56 -6.36 -25.96 -28.45
C ASN A 56 -7.26 -24.87 -29.06
N GLU A 57 -8.07 -24.18 -28.26
CA GLU A 57 -8.89 -23.07 -28.73
C GLU A 57 -8.08 -21.79 -29.05
N VAL A 58 -6.92 -21.62 -28.42
CA VAL A 58 -6.19 -20.34 -28.45
C VAL A 58 -4.76 -20.43 -28.94
N TYR A 59 -4.11 -21.61 -28.90
CA TYR A 59 -2.65 -21.74 -29.05
C TYR A 59 -2.09 -21.12 -30.33
N ASN A 60 -2.72 -21.36 -31.48
CA ASN A 60 -2.29 -20.86 -32.79
C ASN A 60 -2.90 -19.51 -33.17
N THR A 61 -3.42 -18.76 -32.19
CA THR A 61 -4.04 -17.46 -32.40
C THR A 61 -3.22 -16.35 -31.78
N GLU A 62 -3.40 -15.10 -32.24
CA GLU A 62 -2.79 -13.94 -31.58
C GLU A 62 -3.27 -13.76 -30.12
N GLN A 63 -4.38 -14.40 -29.75
CA GLN A 63 -4.99 -14.31 -28.43
C GLN A 63 -4.25 -15.15 -27.39
N VAL A 64 -3.38 -16.10 -27.77
CA VAL A 64 -2.68 -16.99 -26.82
C VAL A 64 -1.90 -16.24 -25.74
N LYS A 65 -1.44 -15.02 -26.02
CA LYS A 65 -0.58 -14.25 -25.13
C LYS A 65 -1.25 -13.92 -23.80
N ASN A 66 -0.62 -14.35 -22.69
CA ASN A 66 -1.10 -14.14 -21.32
C ASN A 66 -2.50 -14.72 -21.07
N GLU A 67 -2.95 -15.69 -21.86
CA GLU A 67 -4.19 -16.40 -21.56
C GLU A 67 -4.00 -17.47 -20.50
N TYR A 68 -5.05 -17.62 -19.68
CA TYR A 68 -5.13 -18.66 -18.66
C TYR A 68 -5.76 -19.89 -19.28
N VAL A 69 -4.96 -20.96 -19.40
CA VAL A 69 -5.29 -22.12 -20.23
C VAL A 69 -5.09 -23.42 -19.46
N THR A 70 -5.70 -24.48 -19.98
CA THR A 70 -5.51 -25.85 -19.51
C THR A 70 -5.09 -26.75 -20.67
N LEU A 71 -4.16 -27.66 -20.39
CA LEU A 71 -3.61 -28.65 -21.32
C LEU A 71 -3.60 -30.01 -20.62
N HIS A 72 -4.07 -31.05 -21.33
CA HIS A 72 -3.85 -32.42 -20.90
C HIS A 72 -2.54 -32.92 -21.48
N VAL A 73 -1.56 -33.17 -20.62
CA VAL A 73 -0.24 -33.66 -20.99
C VAL A 73 -0.26 -35.18 -20.99
N GLN A 74 -0.18 -35.78 -22.18
CA GLN A 74 -0.12 -37.23 -22.32
C GLN A 74 1.27 -37.74 -22.67
N TYR A 75 2.02 -37.01 -23.50
CA TYR A 75 3.35 -37.40 -23.94
C TYR A 75 4.38 -36.32 -23.60
N VAL A 76 5.38 -36.70 -22.81
CA VAL A 76 6.53 -35.84 -22.48
C VAL A 76 7.74 -36.44 -23.20
N LEU A 77 8.37 -35.68 -24.09
CA LEU A 77 9.52 -36.19 -24.86
C LEU A 77 10.84 -35.96 -24.13
N ASP A 78 11.04 -34.76 -23.59
CA ASP A 78 12.31 -34.37 -23.01
C ASP A 78 12.17 -33.16 -22.07
N SER A 79 13.22 -32.89 -21.30
CA SER A 79 13.48 -31.61 -20.67
C SER A 79 14.57 -30.86 -21.44
N PHE A 80 14.31 -29.64 -21.87
CA PHE A 80 15.25 -28.88 -22.72
C PHE A 80 15.90 -27.69 -22.03
N MET A 81 15.40 -27.28 -20.86
CA MET A 81 15.96 -26.16 -20.10
C MET A 81 15.59 -26.23 -18.62
N GLU A 82 16.49 -25.75 -17.75
CA GLU A 82 16.26 -25.65 -16.31
C GLU A 82 16.58 -24.23 -15.82
N THR A 83 15.79 -23.74 -14.87
CA THR A 83 16.06 -22.45 -14.22
C THR A 83 16.40 -22.65 -12.76
N TYR A 84 17.27 -21.79 -12.24
CA TYR A 84 17.78 -21.85 -10.87
C TYR A 84 17.51 -20.54 -10.13
N LYS A 85 17.22 -20.62 -8.84
CA LYS A 85 17.11 -19.48 -7.93
C LYS A 85 18.28 -19.51 -6.95
N THR A 86 18.92 -18.37 -6.75
CA THR A 86 19.98 -18.21 -5.74
C THR A 86 19.42 -17.46 -4.54
N ARG A 87 19.43 -18.10 -3.37
CA ARG A 87 19.03 -17.47 -2.10
C ARG A 87 20.12 -17.70 -1.07
N SER A 88 20.58 -16.61 -0.45
CA SER A 88 21.66 -16.65 0.56
C SER A 88 22.90 -17.41 0.09
N GLY A 89 23.29 -17.24 -1.18
CA GLY A 89 24.44 -17.91 -1.80
C GLY A 89 24.20 -19.36 -2.25
N ILE A 90 23.05 -19.96 -1.91
CA ILE A 90 22.71 -21.34 -2.31
C ILE A 90 21.89 -21.30 -3.60
N ARG A 91 22.40 -21.96 -4.64
CA ARG A 91 21.73 -22.12 -5.94
C ARG A 91 20.88 -23.39 -5.92
N THR A 92 19.57 -23.24 -6.11
CA THR A 92 18.60 -24.36 -6.12
C THR A 92 17.84 -24.38 -7.44
N LYS A 93 17.62 -25.57 -8.02
CA LYS A 93 16.76 -25.72 -9.20
C LYS A 93 15.34 -25.27 -8.85
N SER A 94 14.73 -24.48 -9.74
CA SER A 94 13.45 -23.83 -9.48
C SER A 94 12.35 -24.31 -10.40
N ASP A 95 12.63 -24.42 -11.69
CA ASP A 95 11.68 -24.86 -12.71
C ASP A 95 12.44 -25.65 -13.79
N THR A 96 11.71 -26.54 -14.45
CA THR A 96 12.17 -27.32 -15.61
C THR A 96 11.22 -27.04 -16.77
N TYR A 97 11.76 -26.95 -17.97
CA TYR A 97 11.01 -26.79 -19.21
C TYR A 97 10.99 -28.13 -19.94
N TYR A 98 9.78 -28.63 -20.18
CA TYR A 98 9.51 -29.90 -20.82
C TYR A 98 8.96 -29.68 -22.23
N LEU A 99 9.33 -30.57 -23.15
CA LEU A 99 8.78 -30.66 -24.49
C LEU A 99 7.63 -31.65 -24.47
N ILE A 100 6.40 -31.13 -24.55
CA ILE A 100 5.18 -31.94 -24.60
C ILE A 100 4.80 -32.17 -26.06
N LEU A 101 4.47 -33.40 -26.41
CA LEU A 101 3.91 -33.72 -27.72
C LEU A 101 2.40 -33.86 -27.61
N ASP A 102 1.69 -33.01 -28.35
CA ASP A 102 0.24 -33.04 -28.49
C ASP A 102 -0.12 -33.37 -29.94
N GLU A 103 -1.09 -34.26 -30.13
CA GLU A 103 -1.46 -34.77 -31.46
C GLU A 103 -2.07 -33.68 -32.36
N GLU A 104 -2.77 -32.70 -31.78
CA GLU A 104 -3.44 -31.63 -32.53
C GLU A 104 -2.56 -30.38 -32.66
N LEU A 105 -1.75 -30.10 -31.62
CA LEU A 105 -1.03 -28.84 -31.47
C LEU A 105 0.48 -28.95 -31.75
N GLY A 106 1.00 -30.16 -31.92
CA GLY A 106 2.42 -30.43 -32.12
C GLY A 106 3.22 -30.30 -30.83
N ALA A 107 4.47 -29.86 -30.95
CA ALA A 107 5.34 -29.66 -29.80
C ALA A 107 4.94 -28.39 -29.01
N ILE A 108 4.69 -28.56 -27.71
CA ILE A 108 4.31 -27.50 -26.78
C ILE A 108 5.37 -27.42 -25.67
N PRO A 109 6.03 -26.27 -25.48
CA PRO A 109 6.93 -26.10 -24.35
C PRO A 109 6.12 -25.77 -23.09
N VAL A 110 6.38 -26.53 -22.02
CA VAL A 110 5.74 -26.34 -20.71
C VAL A 110 6.81 -26.10 -19.66
N ARG A 111 6.67 -25.00 -18.91
CA ARG A 111 7.48 -24.73 -17.73
C ARG A 111 6.74 -25.18 -16.49
N SER A 112 7.32 -26.10 -15.73
CA SER A 112 6.75 -26.57 -14.46
C SER A 112 7.74 -26.46 -13.30
N SER A 113 7.20 -26.35 -12.09
CA SER A 113 7.97 -26.32 -10.85
C SER A 113 8.64 -27.67 -10.61
N VAL A 114 9.81 -27.66 -9.96
CA VAL A 114 10.49 -28.89 -9.51
C VAL A 114 9.61 -29.82 -8.64
N SER A 115 8.56 -29.27 -8.01
CA SER A 115 7.59 -30.07 -7.25
C SER A 115 6.78 -31.07 -8.10
N ARG A 116 6.72 -30.87 -9.42
CA ARG A 116 6.06 -31.78 -10.37
C ARG A 116 7.03 -32.57 -11.23
N SER A 117 8.35 -32.43 -11.02
CA SER A 117 9.34 -33.11 -11.83
C SER A 117 9.21 -34.62 -11.78
N GLU A 118 8.95 -35.21 -10.60
CA GLU A 118 8.74 -36.65 -10.47
C GLU A 118 7.57 -37.16 -11.32
N GLU A 119 6.47 -36.40 -11.38
CA GLU A 119 5.30 -36.75 -12.19
C GLU A 119 5.60 -36.66 -13.69
N LEU A 120 6.23 -35.56 -14.14
CA LEU A 120 6.52 -35.34 -15.55
C LEU A 120 7.65 -36.24 -16.07
N GLU A 121 8.64 -36.55 -15.24
CA GLU A 121 9.69 -37.52 -15.55
C GLU A 121 9.13 -38.93 -15.64
N ARG A 122 8.19 -39.31 -14.75
CA ARG A 122 7.47 -40.59 -14.88
C ARG A 122 6.71 -40.67 -16.20
N ILE A 123 5.97 -39.61 -16.57
CA ILE A 123 5.25 -39.57 -17.85
C ILE A 123 6.23 -39.65 -19.03
N MET A 124 7.41 -39.03 -18.93
CA MET A 124 8.46 -39.09 -19.94
C MET A 124 8.98 -40.52 -20.13
N ASP A 125 9.32 -41.22 -19.05
CA ASP A 125 9.75 -42.61 -19.10
C ASP A 125 8.66 -43.51 -19.71
N GLU A 126 7.41 -43.36 -19.27
CA GLU A 126 6.27 -44.08 -19.82
C GLU A 126 6.04 -43.76 -21.31
N THR A 127 6.31 -42.51 -21.74
CA THR A 127 6.19 -42.07 -23.14
C THR A 127 7.18 -42.85 -24.00
N TRP A 128 8.43 -42.94 -23.58
CA TRP A 128 9.46 -43.67 -24.33
C TRP A 128 9.22 -45.19 -24.31
N ASP A 129 8.75 -45.76 -23.21
CA ASP A 129 8.34 -47.16 -23.16
C ASP A 129 7.22 -47.47 -24.15
N TYR A 130 6.23 -46.57 -24.27
CA TYR A 130 5.15 -46.71 -25.23
C TYR A 130 5.65 -46.58 -26.69
N LEU A 131 6.43 -45.53 -27.00
CA LEU A 131 6.94 -45.29 -28.34
C LEU A 131 7.91 -46.39 -28.83
N ASN A 132 8.65 -47.01 -27.91
CA ASN A 132 9.55 -48.13 -28.22
C ASN A 132 8.83 -49.49 -28.23
N GLY A 133 7.51 -49.53 -27.96
CA GLY A 133 6.72 -50.76 -27.93
C GLY A 133 7.00 -51.67 -26.73
N VAL A 134 7.66 -51.16 -25.69
CA VAL A 134 7.85 -51.85 -24.39
C VAL A 134 6.51 -51.93 -23.63
N ARG A 135 5.65 -50.92 -23.83
CA ARG A 135 4.32 -50.81 -23.24
C ARG A 135 3.25 -50.69 -24.33
N GLU A 136 2.13 -51.40 -24.17
CA GLU A 136 1.03 -51.39 -25.14
C GLU A 136 0.07 -50.21 -25.00
N ALA A 137 -0.10 -49.68 -23.78
CA ALA A 137 -1.02 -48.58 -23.51
C ALA A 137 -0.27 -47.24 -23.39
N PRO A 138 -0.84 -46.11 -23.83
CA PRO A 138 -0.20 -44.81 -23.67
C PRO A 138 -0.01 -44.45 -22.17
N PRO A 139 0.86 -43.48 -21.86
CA PRO A 139 1.08 -43.00 -20.51
C PRO A 139 -0.21 -42.52 -19.85
N GLN A 140 -0.29 -42.64 -18.53
CA GLN A 140 -1.33 -41.93 -17.78
C GLN A 140 -0.92 -40.46 -17.65
N GLY A 141 -1.54 -39.64 -18.50
CA GLY A 141 -1.28 -38.21 -18.56
C GLY A 141 -1.72 -37.44 -17.32
N SER A 142 -1.43 -36.13 -17.34
CA SER A 142 -1.76 -35.20 -16.26
C SER A 142 -2.26 -33.87 -16.82
N THR A 143 -3.14 -33.20 -16.09
CA THR A 143 -3.63 -31.89 -16.51
C THR A 143 -2.75 -30.80 -15.91
N ILE A 144 -2.36 -29.86 -16.78
CA ILE A 144 -1.60 -28.66 -16.45
C ILE A 144 -2.48 -27.45 -16.71
N THR A 145 -2.53 -26.54 -15.75
CA THR A 145 -3.29 -25.30 -15.88
C THR A 145 -2.40 -24.13 -15.48
N GLY A 146 -2.35 -23.11 -16.33
CA GLY A 146 -1.38 -22.05 -16.16
C GLY A 146 -1.58 -20.91 -17.15
N THR A 147 -0.57 -20.05 -17.25
CA THR A 147 -0.64 -18.89 -18.14
C THR A 147 0.36 -19.03 -19.28
N MET A 148 -0.09 -18.75 -20.50
CA MET A 148 0.77 -18.72 -21.67
C MET A 148 1.67 -17.48 -21.66
N LYS A 149 2.98 -17.70 -21.81
CA LYS A 149 3.99 -16.65 -21.78
C LYS A 149 4.90 -16.72 -22.97
N ARG A 150 5.26 -15.56 -23.51
CA ARG A 150 6.22 -15.49 -24.61
C ARG A 150 7.59 -15.93 -24.10
N MET A 151 8.19 -16.88 -24.80
CA MET A 151 9.57 -17.30 -24.62
C MET A 151 10.50 -16.18 -25.11
N LYS A 152 11.64 -15.99 -24.43
CA LYS A 152 12.61 -14.94 -24.74
C LYS A 152 14.02 -15.51 -24.78
N ASP A 153 14.87 -14.87 -25.59
CA ASP A 153 16.32 -15.02 -25.59
C ASP A 153 16.81 -16.47 -25.67
N GLU A 154 17.48 -16.96 -24.62
CA GLU A 154 18.06 -18.29 -24.56
C GLU A 154 17.00 -19.40 -24.56
N GLY A 155 15.82 -19.16 -23.97
CA GLY A 155 14.75 -20.16 -23.95
C GLY A 155 14.33 -20.56 -25.35
N GLU A 156 14.19 -19.57 -26.26
CA GLU A 156 13.81 -19.81 -27.65
C GLU A 156 14.86 -20.64 -28.38
N LYS A 157 16.15 -20.40 -28.12
CA LYS A 157 17.25 -21.17 -28.69
C LYS A 157 17.26 -22.62 -28.21
N TYR A 158 17.04 -22.86 -26.92
CA TYR A 158 16.98 -24.22 -26.38
C TYR A 158 15.76 -24.97 -26.87
N TYR A 159 14.61 -24.29 -26.98
CA TYR A 159 13.40 -24.86 -27.55
C TYR A 159 13.61 -25.26 -29.02
N GLN A 160 14.16 -24.36 -29.85
CA GLN A 160 14.44 -24.67 -31.26
C GLN A 160 15.40 -25.86 -31.39
N ARG A 161 16.45 -25.94 -30.55
CA ARG A 161 17.36 -27.09 -30.56
C ARG A 161 16.65 -28.41 -30.24
N ALA A 162 15.69 -28.39 -29.32
CA ALA A 162 14.91 -29.56 -28.97
C ALA A 162 14.00 -29.98 -30.13
N LEU A 163 13.34 -29.03 -30.80
CA LEU A 163 12.58 -29.28 -32.02
C LEU A 163 13.45 -29.90 -33.13
N ASP A 164 14.62 -29.31 -33.39
CA ASP A 164 15.55 -29.79 -34.41
C ASP A 164 16.05 -31.22 -34.10
N TYR A 165 16.28 -31.54 -32.82
CA TYR A 165 16.73 -32.87 -32.39
C TYR A 165 15.69 -33.97 -32.60
N TYR A 166 14.43 -33.66 -32.34
CA TYR A 166 13.30 -34.60 -32.52
C TYR A 166 12.65 -34.50 -33.91
N GLU A 167 13.17 -33.66 -34.80
CA GLU A 167 12.63 -33.39 -36.13
C GLU A 167 11.14 -32.93 -36.11
N LEU A 168 10.80 -32.09 -35.12
CA LEU A 168 9.45 -31.60 -34.89
C LEU A 168 9.25 -30.16 -35.36
N GLU A 169 8.03 -29.85 -35.79
CA GLU A 169 7.60 -28.46 -35.97
C GLU A 169 7.05 -27.91 -34.64
N GLY A 170 7.45 -26.69 -34.29
CA GLY A 170 6.94 -26.02 -33.09
C GLY A 170 5.54 -25.47 -33.29
N GLY A 171 4.64 -25.68 -32.31
CA GLY A 171 3.31 -25.06 -32.33
C GLY A 171 3.26 -23.66 -31.70
N GLY A 172 2.21 -22.88 -32.01
CA GLY A 172 1.73 -21.76 -31.20
C GLY A 172 2.51 -20.44 -31.23
N GLY A 173 3.58 -20.32 -32.02
CA GLY A 173 4.54 -19.22 -31.90
C GLY A 173 5.30 -19.29 -30.57
N ASN A 174 6.44 -18.62 -30.42
CA ASN A 174 7.38 -18.78 -29.29
C ASN A 174 6.76 -18.49 -27.89
N TYR A 175 5.88 -19.35 -27.41
CA TYR A 175 5.11 -19.27 -26.19
C TYR A 175 5.22 -20.58 -25.47
N TYR A 176 5.29 -20.52 -24.14
CA TYR A 176 5.26 -21.68 -23.26
C TYR A 176 4.12 -21.55 -22.27
N LEU A 177 3.60 -22.70 -21.83
CA LEU A 177 2.66 -22.76 -20.73
C LEU A 177 3.41 -22.73 -19.40
N TRP A 178 3.17 -21.72 -18.57
CA TRP A 178 3.73 -21.66 -17.22
C TRP A 178 2.75 -22.27 -16.22
N ASP A 179 3.03 -23.51 -15.80
CA ASP A 179 2.21 -24.30 -14.89
C ASP A 179 1.98 -23.61 -13.55
N GLY A 180 0.74 -23.68 -13.04
CA GLY A 180 0.34 -23.21 -11.72
C GLY A 180 0.27 -21.70 -11.55
N LEU A 181 0.60 -20.91 -12.59
CA LEU A 181 0.58 -19.46 -12.51
C LEU A 181 -0.64 -18.84 -13.20
N LEU A 182 -1.16 -17.81 -12.54
CA LEU A 182 -2.07 -16.82 -13.07
C LEU A 182 -1.29 -15.53 -13.33
N ASP A 183 -1.07 -15.23 -14.60
CA ASP A 183 -0.12 -14.22 -15.05
C ASP A 183 1.31 -14.50 -14.54
N ASN A 184 1.73 -13.84 -13.47
CA ASN A 184 3.08 -13.96 -12.91
C ASN A 184 3.11 -14.45 -11.46
N GLN A 185 1.97 -14.89 -10.91
CA GLN A 185 1.85 -15.35 -9.53
C GLN A 185 0.85 -16.51 -9.40
N THR A 186 0.84 -17.23 -8.28
CA THR A 186 -0.15 -18.29 -8.06
C THR A 186 -1.54 -17.69 -7.85
N PRO A 187 -2.64 -18.45 -8.13
CA PRO A 187 -4.00 -18.00 -7.86
C PRO A 187 -4.19 -17.52 -6.41
N ASP A 188 -3.69 -18.27 -5.43
CA ASP A 188 -3.77 -17.90 -4.01
C ASP A 188 -3.08 -16.58 -3.71
N SER A 189 -1.88 -16.37 -4.27
CA SER A 189 -1.16 -15.09 -4.15
C SER A 189 -1.93 -13.95 -4.81
N ALA A 190 -2.55 -14.20 -5.97
CA ALA A 190 -3.38 -13.22 -6.65
C ALA A 190 -4.61 -12.81 -5.83
N MET A 191 -5.28 -13.78 -5.19
CA MET A 191 -6.40 -13.51 -4.29
C MET A 191 -5.94 -12.72 -3.06
N MET A 192 -4.84 -13.11 -2.43
CA MET A 192 -4.31 -12.42 -1.24
C MET A 192 -3.88 -10.98 -1.55
N THR A 193 -3.19 -10.77 -2.68
CA THR A 193 -2.78 -9.42 -3.12
C THR A 193 -3.97 -8.54 -3.48
N THR A 194 -4.99 -9.11 -4.14
CA THR A 194 -6.23 -8.38 -4.45
C THR A 194 -7.02 -8.04 -3.19
N ALA A 195 -7.12 -8.96 -2.24
CA ALA A 195 -7.75 -8.72 -0.94
C ALA A 195 -7.04 -7.60 -0.17
N LEU A 196 -5.70 -7.58 -0.17
CA LEU A 196 -4.92 -6.49 0.41
C LEU A 196 -5.21 -5.14 -0.29
N GLY A 197 -5.29 -5.14 -1.62
CA GLY A 197 -5.68 -3.95 -2.40
C GLY A 197 -7.07 -3.43 -2.01
N ALA A 198 -8.04 -4.32 -1.85
CA ALA A 198 -9.39 -3.97 -1.40
C ALA A 198 -9.40 -3.40 0.03
N VAL A 199 -8.64 -3.98 0.96
CA VAL A 199 -8.50 -3.48 2.33
C VAL A 199 -7.90 -2.06 2.33
N LEU A 200 -6.84 -1.82 1.54
CA LEU A 200 -6.25 -0.49 1.39
C LEU A 200 -7.25 0.50 0.80
N MET A 201 -8.00 0.11 -0.23
CA MET A 201 -9.04 0.95 -0.82
C MET A 201 -10.10 1.33 0.24
N CYS A 202 -10.62 0.36 0.99
CA CYS A 202 -11.58 0.58 2.06
C CYS A 202 -11.01 1.50 3.16
N LEU A 203 -9.75 1.32 3.55
CA LEU A 203 -9.06 2.17 4.52
C LEU A 203 -8.93 3.61 4.01
N GLY A 204 -8.53 3.81 2.75
CA GLY A 204 -8.44 5.11 2.12
C GLY A 204 -9.79 5.82 2.06
N LEU A 205 -10.84 5.11 1.65
CA LEU A 205 -12.23 5.61 1.66
C LEU A 205 -12.72 5.93 3.08
N PHE A 206 -12.37 5.10 4.06
CA PHE A 206 -12.70 5.36 5.47
C PHE A 206 -12.01 6.64 5.98
N ILE A 207 -10.75 6.88 5.64
CA ILE A 207 -10.04 8.12 5.96
C ILE A 207 -10.73 9.31 5.29
N LEU A 208 -11.07 9.20 4.00
CA LEU A 208 -11.79 10.25 3.27
C LEU A 208 -13.19 10.51 3.82
N SER A 209 -13.88 9.49 4.35
CA SER A 209 -15.20 9.66 4.97
C SER A 209 -15.17 10.63 6.16
N ARG A 210 -14.01 10.82 6.81
CA ARG A 210 -13.83 11.81 7.87
C ARG A 210 -14.00 13.24 7.36
N LEU A 211 -13.75 13.51 6.08
CA LEU A 211 -13.97 14.83 5.47
C LEU A 211 -15.45 15.20 5.39
N LEU A 212 -16.35 14.22 5.42
CA LEU A 212 -17.79 14.43 5.45
C LEU A 212 -18.28 14.78 6.87
N LYS A 213 -17.49 14.47 7.90
CA LYS A 213 -17.85 14.82 9.28
C LYS A 213 -17.70 16.31 9.51
N LYS A 214 -18.60 16.87 10.32
CA LYS A 214 -18.58 18.29 10.72
C LYS A 214 -17.64 18.56 11.91
N GLY A 215 -16.52 17.82 12.01
CA GLY A 215 -15.61 17.90 13.16
C GLY A 215 -15.03 19.30 13.43
N HIS A 216 -14.90 20.14 12.39
CA HIS A 216 -14.52 21.54 12.54
C HIS A 216 -15.60 22.39 13.23
N ILE A 217 -16.88 22.10 12.99
CA ILE A 217 -18.01 22.76 13.64
C ILE A 217 -18.16 22.23 15.07
N GLU A 218 -18.02 20.91 15.26
CA GLU A 218 -18.06 20.28 16.59
C GLU A 218 -16.95 20.80 17.51
N SER A 219 -15.75 21.05 16.99
CA SER A 219 -14.64 21.64 17.75
C SER A 219 -14.95 23.06 18.22
N ILE A 220 -15.48 23.91 17.32
CA ILE A 220 -15.92 25.27 17.70
C ILE A 220 -17.02 25.19 18.75
N GLN A 221 -18.03 24.33 18.55
CA GLN A 221 -19.14 24.20 19.49
C GLN A 221 -18.66 23.69 20.85
N SER A 222 -17.81 22.67 20.87
CA SER A 222 -17.24 22.12 22.11
C SER A 222 -16.44 23.15 22.88
N PHE A 223 -15.70 24.03 22.18
CA PHE A 223 -14.96 25.11 22.83
C PHE A 223 -15.90 26.17 23.42
N LEU A 224 -16.95 26.56 22.70
CA LEU A 224 -17.96 27.51 23.18
C LEU A 224 -18.75 26.95 24.36
N ASP A 225 -19.06 25.65 24.35
CA ASP A 225 -19.77 24.98 25.44
C ASP A 225 -18.91 24.93 26.72
N SER A 226 -17.58 24.83 26.59
CA SER A 226 -16.66 24.86 27.73
C SER A 226 -16.27 26.27 28.20
N HIS A 227 -16.55 27.30 27.40
CA HIS A 227 -16.28 28.72 27.69
C HIS A 227 -17.55 29.57 27.48
N PRO A 228 -18.54 29.50 28.38
CA PRO A 228 -19.83 30.17 28.22
C PRO A 228 -19.74 31.70 28.07
N GLU A 229 -18.64 32.30 28.53
CA GLU A 229 -18.32 33.72 28.41
C GLU A 229 -17.84 34.13 27.00
N VAL A 230 -17.41 33.17 26.19
CA VAL A 230 -16.91 33.39 24.83
C VAL A 230 -18.05 33.27 23.84
N THR A 231 -18.22 34.30 23.01
CA THR A 231 -19.18 34.26 21.90
C THR A 231 -18.47 33.87 20.60
N ARG A 232 -19.24 33.32 19.67
CA ARG A 232 -18.73 32.96 18.34
C ARG A 232 -18.20 34.17 17.55
N ASP A 233 -18.81 35.33 17.71
CA ASP A 233 -18.33 36.57 17.08
C ASP A 233 -17.00 37.03 17.68
N TYR A 234 -16.77 36.78 18.98
CA TYR A 234 -15.50 37.09 19.63
C TYR A 234 -14.36 36.20 19.12
N LEU A 235 -14.61 34.88 18.96
CA LEU A 235 -13.66 33.97 18.31
C LEU A 235 -13.34 34.40 16.87
N GLU A 236 -14.36 34.77 16.10
CA GLU A 236 -14.17 35.21 14.72
C GLU A 236 -13.34 36.50 14.64
N ALA A 237 -13.58 37.46 15.53
CA ALA A 237 -12.82 38.71 15.58
C ALA A 237 -11.35 38.48 15.97
N ASP A 238 -11.09 37.64 16.98
CA ASP A 238 -9.73 37.27 17.37
C ASP A 238 -9.01 36.55 16.21
N PHE A 239 -9.66 35.57 15.57
CA PHE A 239 -9.12 34.83 14.43
C PHE A 239 -8.75 35.74 13.25
N GLN A 240 -9.56 36.76 12.94
CA GLN A 240 -9.26 37.72 11.87
C GLN A 240 -7.96 38.50 12.10
N SER A 241 -7.61 38.74 13.36
CA SER A 241 -6.36 39.40 13.76
C SER A 241 -5.21 38.43 14.06
N ALA A 242 -5.47 37.11 14.01
CA ALA A 242 -4.50 36.10 14.40
C ALA A 242 -3.36 35.95 13.39
N GLU A 243 -2.14 35.81 13.90
CA GLU A 243 -0.97 35.61 13.08
C GLU A 243 -0.82 34.14 12.68
N LYS A 244 -0.56 33.90 11.40
CA LYS A 244 -0.35 32.57 10.88
C LYS A 244 1.13 32.19 10.96
N LEU A 245 1.49 31.38 11.96
CA LEU A 245 2.90 31.05 12.24
C LEU A 245 3.37 29.76 11.57
N ALA A 246 2.50 28.74 11.46
CA ALA A 246 2.93 27.41 11.02
C ALA A 246 1.85 26.72 10.20
N GLY A 247 1.95 26.67 8.88
CA GLY A 247 1.10 25.83 8.03
C GLY A 247 -0.41 26.03 8.20
N ARG A 248 -1.01 25.37 9.19
CA ARG A 248 -2.43 25.39 9.59
C ARG A 248 -2.61 25.76 11.08
N PHE A 249 -1.72 26.57 11.61
CA PHE A 249 -1.70 27.00 13.02
C PHE A 249 -1.65 28.52 13.09
N TRP A 250 -2.54 29.09 13.90
CA TRP A 250 -2.69 30.52 14.12
C TRP A 250 -2.66 30.84 15.60
N VAL A 251 -2.03 31.96 15.94
CA VAL A 251 -2.02 32.50 17.31
C VAL A 251 -2.67 33.86 17.27
N GLY A 252 -3.84 33.96 17.90
CA GLY A 252 -4.54 35.21 18.16
C GLY A 252 -4.07 35.85 19.45
N ARG A 253 -4.71 36.95 19.82
CA ARG A 253 -4.41 37.63 21.09
C ARG A 253 -4.92 36.80 22.26
N TYR A 254 -6.12 36.24 22.13
CA TYR A 254 -6.79 35.51 23.19
C TYR A 254 -6.80 34.00 22.96
N PHE A 255 -6.81 33.55 21.71
CA PHE A 255 -6.95 32.14 21.39
C PHE A 255 -5.88 31.64 20.41
N THR A 256 -5.61 30.35 20.47
CA THR A 256 -4.80 29.62 19.49
C THR A 256 -5.68 28.67 18.70
N TYR A 257 -5.42 28.57 17.40
CA TYR A 257 -6.20 27.76 16.47
C TYR A 257 -5.31 26.78 15.71
N GLY A 258 -5.54 25.49 15.90
CA GLY A 258 -4.91 24.42 15.14
C GLY A 258 -5.90 23.78 14.18
N ALA A 259 -5.71 23.94 12.86
CA ALA A 259 -6.57 23.35 11.83
C ALA A 259 -5.94 22.07 11.22
N TYR A 260 -5.83 21.02 12.02
CA TYR A 260 -5.30 19.72 11.60
C TYR A 260 -6.44 18.72 11.32
N ASP A 261 -6.19 17.40 11.37
CA ASP A 261 -7.23 16.37 11.19
C ASP A 261 -8.33 16.46 12.25
N LYS A 262 -7.96 16.85 13.47
CA LYS A 262 -8.86 17.31 14.52
C LYS A 262 -8.58 18.79 14.79
N PRO A 263 -9.47 19.69 14.39
CA PRO A 263 -9.32 21.10 14.72
C PRO A 263 -9.40 21.31 16.22
N GLU A 264 -8.56 22.18 16.76
CA GLU A 264 -8.52 22.52 18.18
C GLU A 264 -8.43 24.03 18.35
N ILE A 265 -9.14 24.54 19.37
CA ILE A 265 -9.11 25.94 19.80
C ILE A 265 -8.70 25.92 21.27
N LEU A 266 -7.69 26.71 21.61
CA LEU A 266 -7.18 26.82 22.98
C LEU A 266 -7.27 28.27 23.44
N SER A 267 -7.63 28.48 24.70
CA SER A 267 -7.48 29.79 25.35
C SER A 267 -6.01 30.01 25.73
N ASN A 268 -5.43 31.13 25.28
CA ASN A 268 -4.03 31.47 25.57
C ASN A 268 -3.78 31.68 27.07
N GLU A 269 -4.81 32.07 27.83
CA GLU A 269 -4.72 32.24 29.28
C GLU A 269 -4.66 30.90 30.02
N GLU A 270 -5.22 29.85 29.43
CA GLU A 270 -5.22 28.51 30.01
C GLU A 270 -3.94 27.74 29.72
N ILE A 271 -3.17 28.16 28.70
CA ILE A 271 -1.86 27.57 28.42
C ILE A 271 -0.94 27.88 29.60
N THR A 272 -0.48 26.84 30.28
CA THR A 272 0.45 26.95 31.41
C THR A 272 1.89 26.77 31.00
N ARG A 273 2.13 25.95 29.96
CA ARG A 273 3.45 25.68 29.38
C ARG A 273 3.34 25.37 27.90
N ALA A 274 4.38 25.71 27.14
CA ALA A 274 4.56 25.27 25.77
C ALA A 274 6.03 24.91 25.53
N TRP A 275 6.32 23.77 24.91
CA TRP A 275 7.68 23.36 24.58
C TRP A 275 7.76 22.61 23.27
N TYR A 276 8.94 22.62 22.67
CA TYR A 276 9.24 21.79 21.52
C TYR A 276 9.68 20.40 21.96
N GLN A 277 9.16 19.37 21.30
CA GLN A 277 9.53 17.98 21.55
C GLN A 277 9.75 17.23 20.24
N VAL A 278 10.70 16.29 20.28
CA VAL A 278 10.86 15.26 19.25
C VAL A 278 10.45 13.92 19.85
N ARG A 279 9.39 13.31 19.30
CA ARG A 279 8.88 12.02 19.73
C ARG A 279 9.27 10.96 18.70
N SER A 280 9.86 9.84 19.15
CA SER A 280 10.08 8.68 18.28
C SER A 280 8.77 7.95 18.06
N VAL A 281 8.40 7.74 16.80
CA VAL A 281 7.21 6.99 16.38
C VAL A 281 7.66 5.90 15.42
N GLY A 282 7.96 4.72 15.98
CA GLY A 282 8.49 3.59 15.22
C GLY A 282 9.87 3.88 14.62
N ARG A 283 9.96 3.89 13.29
CA ARG A 283 11.20 4.20 12.55
C ARG A 283 11.34 5.68 12.18
N SER A 284 10.37 6.51 12.57
CA SER A 284 10.33 7.93 12.24
C SER A 284 10.34 8.77 13.52
N SER A 285 10.71 10.03 13.39
CA SER A 285 10.57 11.02 14.46
C SER A 285 9.52 12.05 14.08
N VAL A 286 8.71 12.45 15.05
CA VAL A 286 7.70 13.50 14.92
C VAL A 286 8.20 14.70 15.71
N GLN A 287 8.28 15.84 15.03
CA GLN A 287 8.60 17.14 15.63
C GLN A 287 7.28 17.87 15.92
N GLU A 288 7.10 18.27 17.17
CA GLU A 288 5.85 18.87 17.64
C GLU A 288 6.07 19.98 18.67
N LEU A 289 5.18 20.96 18.64
CA LEU A 289 4.94 21.88 19.75
C LEU A 289 3.91 21.23 20.66
N VAL A 290 4.20 21.13 21.95
CA VAL A 290 3.27 20.66 22.97
C VAL A 290 2.81 21.84 23.82
N CYS A 291 1.51 22.01 23.98
CA CYS A 291 0.89 22.99 24.87
C CYS A 291 0.18 22.28 26.02
N LEU A 292 0.55 22.60 27.26
CA LEU A 292 -0.09 22.08 28.47
C LEU A 292 -1.08 23.12 29.01
N THR A 293 -2.35 22.77 29.06
CA THR A 293 -3.43 23.61 29.58
C THR A 293 -3.60 23.46 31.10
N ARG A 294 -4.32 24.39 31.74
CA ARG A 294 -4.52 24.45 33.20
C ARG A 294 -5.24 23.23 33.76
N ASP A 295 -6.05 22.57 32.96
CA ASP A 295 -6.71 21.29 33.27
C ASP A 295 -5.76 20.08 33.20
N GLY A 296 -4.48 20.29 32.86
CA GLY A 296 -3.44 19.27 32.77
C GLY A 296 -3.43 18.50 31.44
N ARG A 297 -4.22 18.90 30.44
CA ARG A 297 -4.21 18.25 29.13
C ARG A 297 -3.05 18.75 28.26
N GLU A 298 -2.46 17.83 27.50
CA GLU A 298 -1.43 18.13 26.53
C GLU A 298 -2.02 18.15 25.12
N HIS A 299 -1.75 19.23 24.40
CA HIS A 299 -2.17 19.46 23.02
C HIS A 299 -0.93 19.53 22.13
N SER A 300 -0.80 18.59 21.19
CA SER A 300 0.38 18.47 20.32
C SER A 300 0.10 18.94 18.90
N PHE A 301 0.95 19.81 18.37
CA PHE A 301 0.85 20.35 17.01
C PHE A 301 2.14 20.09 16.24
N SER A 302 2.06 19.36 15.13
CA SER A 302 3.25 19.04 14.32
C SER A 302 3.81 20.29 13.62
N MET A 303 5.07 20.61 13.93
CA MET A 303 5.85 21.70 13.35
C MET A 303 7.34 21.53 13.66
N ASN A 304 8.20 22.22 12.90
CA ASN A 304 9.64 22.19 13.14
C ASN A 304 10.04 23.06 14.36
N GLN A 305 11.28 22.89 14.83
CA GLN A 305 11.79 23.61 16.01
C GLN A 305 11.79 25.13 15.85
N ASN A 306 12.19 25.66 14.69
CA ASN A 306 12.26 27.10 14.46
C ASN A 306 10.88 27.75 14.60
N THR A 307 9.86 27.12 14.02
CA THR A 307 8.49 27.59 14.10
C THR A 307 7.90 27.41 15.49
N ALA A 308 8.19 26.29 16.16
CA ALA A 308 7.78 26.09 17.56
C ALA A 308 8.35 27.19 18.48
N ASN A 309 9.63 27.54 18.30
CA ASN A 309 10.27 28.62 19.04
C ASN A 309 9.60 29.98 18.78
N GLN A 310 9.21 30.28 17.54
CA GLN A 310 8.45 31.50 17.20
C GLN A 310 7.10 31.54 17.93
N VAL A 311 6.37 30.43 17.94
CA VAL A 311 5.08 30.31 18.66
C VAL A 311 5.28 30.52 20.17
N ILE A 312 6.30 29.89 20.75
CA ILE A 312 6.63 30.04 22.17
C ILE A 312 6.96 31.51 22.50
N SER A 313 7.73 32.20 21.65
CA SER A 313 8.01 33.62 21.82
C SER A 313 6.74 34.48 21.77
N GLN A 314 5.78 34.15 20.90
CA GLN A 314 4.50 34.86 20.88
C GLN A 314 3.69 34.64 22.16
N TYR A 315 3.63 33.40 22.67
CA TYR A 315 2.97 33.13 23.96
C TYR A 315 3.60 33.90 25.12
N GLN A 316 4.93 34.01 25.13
CA GLN A 316 5.65 34.82 26.13
C GLN A 316 5.33 36.31 26.02
N ALA A 317 5.13 36.82 24.80
CA ALA A 317 4.75 38.22 24.58
C ALA A 317 3.31 38.51 25.00
N ILE A 318 2.38 37.58 24.73
CA ILE A 318 0.96 37.68 25.11
C ILE A 318 0.80 37.54 26.64
N ASN A 319 1.52 36.60 27.24
CA ASN A 319 1.49 36.34 28.68
C ASN A 319 2.90 36.30 29.28
N PRO A 320 3.43 37.43 29.76
CA PRO A 320 4.77 37.50 30.35
C PRO A 320 4.97 36.61 31.58
N GLU A 321 3.90 36.25 32.30
CA GLU A 321 3.95 35.30 33.43
C GLU A 321 4.23 33.87 32.96
N LEU A 322 3.87 33.54 31.72
CA LEU A 322 4.20 32.28 31.06
C LEU A 322 5.71 32.18 30.82
N ALA A 323 6.37 33.30 30.47
CA ALA A 323 7.83 33.38 30.37
C ALA A 323 8.53 33.11 31.72
N LYS A 324 8.00 33.65 32.83
CA LYS A 324 8.53 33.39 34.19
C LYS A 324 8.38 31.93 34.60
N LYS A 325 7.25 31.29 34.29
CA LYS A 325 6.99 29.87 34.57
C LYS A 325 7.86 28.93 33.73
N MET A 326 8.20 29.30 32.50
CA MET A 326 9.10 28.51 31.63
C MET A 326 10.57 28.68 32.02
N GLY A 327 11.03 29.91 32.31
CA GLY A 327 12.42 30.18 32.71
C GLY A 327 12.85 29.60 34.07
N LEU A 328 11.91 29.32 34.97
CA LEU A 328 12.18 28.65 36.25
C LEU A 328 12.57 27.17 36.11
N ARG A 329 12.21 26.51 34.99
CA ARG A 329 12.49 25.08 34.78
C ARG A 329 13.63 24.75 33.82
N ASP A 330 14.07 25.65 32.94
CA ASP A 330 15.35 25.44 32.21
C ASP A 330 16.52 25.27 33.21
N LYS A 331 16.47 25.97 34.36
CA LYS A 331 17.41 25.74 35.47
C LYS A 331 17.21 24.41 36.21
N ALA A 332 16.00 23.87 36.24
CA ALA A 332 15.72 22.62 36.95
C ALA A 332 16.02 21.37 36.10
N VAL A 333 15.84 21.45 34.77
CA VAL A 333 16.19 20.38 33.83
C VAL A 333 17.70 20.32 33.60
N MET A 334 18.40 21.47 33.60
CA MET A 334 19.87 21.51 33.56
C MET A 334 20.54 20.99 34.84
N ASN A 335 19.86 21.05 36.00
CA ASN A 335 20.38 20.55 37.27
C ASN A 335 19.93 19.12 37.62
N GLY A 336 19.03 18.52 36.85
CA GLY A 336 18.52 17.16 37.09
C GLY A 336 19.08 16.08 36.15
N GLY A 337 20.03 16.43 35.28
CA GLY A 337 20.62 15.52 34.27
C GLY A 337 21.90 14.81 34.71
N LEU A 338 22.33 14.97 35.97
CA LEU A 338 23.52 14.32 36.51
C LEU A 338 23.14 13.65 37.84
N GLU A 339 22.35 12.58 37.78
CA GLU A 339 22.46 11.46 38.72
C GLU A 339 21.59 10.28 38.23
N GLU A 340 22.20 9.09 38.27
CA GLU A 340 21.66 7.75 38.03
C GLU A 340 21.46 7.29 36.55
N ASN A 341 22.01 6.17 36.07
CA ASN A 341 22.53 4.98 36.75
C ASN A 341 23.72 4.31 36.05
N SER A 342 24.54 3.75 36.93
CA SER A 342 25.62 2.77 36.73
C SER A 342 25.07 1.39 36.36
#